data_AF-A0A180F3G8-F1
#
_entry.id   AF-A0A180F3G8-F1
#
_cell.length_a   1.000
_cell.length_b   1.000
_cell.length_c   1.000
_cell.angle_alpha   90.00
_cell.angle_beta   90.00
_cell.angle_gamma   90.00
#
_symmetry.space_group_name_H-M   'P 1'
#
loop_
_entity.id
_entity.type
_entity.pdbx_description
1 polymer ?
#
loop_
_entity_poly.entity_id
_entity_poly.type
_entity_poly.pdbx_seq_one_letter_code
_entity_poly.pdbx_strand_id
1 'polypeptide(L)'
;MCNPYPIFPEHFTISSREHAAQEILPRFADFLDLSRQLEACTVFYNGPKSGASAPDHLHFQAVTRRRMPVERELNEQLSRSRLVLETSGGRLYTLTDYLHNCFVIKARTRETATALFRTVYNALDIEPDETEPKMNLFALCDRQEGQTLILVPRRRHRPWQCAAEGADKFLSSPGAADMGGLFITVRKEDFERLTPDILRDIYGQVCYSDADMGRAVERIKYMNPKH
;
A
#
# COMPACT_ATOMS: atom_id res chain seq x y z
N MET A 1 16.23 -12.20 2.53
CA MET A 1 17.57 -11.69 2.92
C MET A 1 17.38 -10.44 3.77
N CYS A 2 18.36 -10.09 4.61
CA CYS A 2 18.38 -8.77 5.23
C CYS A 2 18.41 -7.71 4.12
N ASN A 3 17.63 -6.64 4.26
CA ASN A 3 17.66 -5.54 3.32
C ASN A 3 19.08 -4.93 3.35
N PRO A 4 19.77 -4.76 2.22
CA PRO A 4 21.10 -4.15 2.18
C PRO A 4 21.12 -2.68 2.65
N TYR A 5 19.98 -2.00 2.62
CA TYR A 5 19.81 -0.61 3.07
C TYR A 5 18.63 -0.51 4.05
N PRO A 6 18.74 -1.08 5.26
CA PRO A 6 17.62 -1.17 6.19
C PRO A 6 17.31 0.21 6.78
N ILE A 7 16.04 0.62 6.68
CA ILE A 7 15.50 1.81 7.37
C ILE A 7 14.74 1.44 8.66
N PHE A 8 14.49 0.15 8.86
CA PHE A 8 13.94 -0.43 10.09
C PHE A 8 14.97 -1.37 10.74
N PRO A 9 14.93 -1.56 12.07
CA PRO A 9 15.88 -2.44 12.76
C PRO A 9 15.89 -3.88 12.24
N GLU A 10 14.71 -4.44 11.96
CA GLU A 10 14.55 -5.70 11.25
C GLU A 10 13.81 -5.40 9.95
N HIS A 11 14.54 -5.48 8.85
CA HIS A 11 14.02 -5.19 7.51
C HIS A 11 14.50 -6.28 6.56
N PHE A 12 13.56 -7.03 6.03
CA PHE A 12 13.83 -8.12 5.10
C PHE A 12 13.37 -7.77 3.69
N THR A 13 14.16 -8.19 2.71
CA THR A 13 13.76 -8.26 1.30
C THR A 13 13.56 -9.73 0.94
N ILE A 14 12.37 -10.06 0.46
CA ILE A 14 11.93 -11.41 0.09
C ILE A 14 11.74 -11.43 -1.42
N SER A 15 12.82 -11.70 -2.14
CA SER A 15 12.84 -11.73 -3.61
C SER A 15 12.42 -13.09 -4.15
N SER A 16 11.82 -13.09 -5.33
CA SER A 16 11.61 -14.31 -6.12
C SER A 16 12.95 -14.98 -6.43
N ARG A 17 12.94 -16.32 -6.55
CA ARG A 17 14.11 -17.08 -7.02
C ARG A 17 14.22 -17.07 -8.55
N GLU A 18 13.08 -16.92 -9.21
CA GLU A 18 12.96 -16.82 -10.65
C GLU A 18 12.78 -15.36 -11.04
N HIS A 19 13.38 -14.95 -12.16
CA HIS A 19 13.18 -13.63 -12.72
C HIS A 19 11.72 -13.50 -13.15
N ALA A 20 10.97 -12.67 -12.42
CA ALA A 20 9.57 -12.39 -12.67
C ALA A 20 9.35 -10.89 -12.49
N ALA A 21 8.51 -10.29 -13.33
CA ALA A 21 8.15 -8.88 -13.21
C ALA A 21 7.50 -8.59 -11.84
N GLN A 22 7.63 -7.34 -11.38
CA GLN A 22 6.97 -6.87 -10.16
C GLN A 22 5.45 -6.74 -10.42
N GLU A 23 4.72 -7.82 -10.17
CA GLU A 23 3.26 -7.89 -10.34
C GLU A 23 2.62 -8.68 -9.20
N ILE A 24 1.57 -8.11 -8.60
CA ILE A 24 0.97 -8.70 -7.39
C ILE A 24 0.04 -9.87 -7.70
N LEU A 25 -0.78 -9.81 -8.75
CA LEU A 25 -1.85 -10.78 -8.97
C LEU A 25 -1.37 -12.24 -9.04
N PRO A 26 -0.29 -12.58 -9.78
CA PRO A 26 0.18 -13.96 -9.85
C PRO A 26 0.76 -14.47 -8.52
N ARG A 27 1.09 -13.56 -7.60
CA ARG A 27 1.88 -13.84 -6.38
C ARG A 27 1.14 -13.42 -5.10
N PHE A 28 -0.13 -13.07 -5.21
CA PHE A 28 -0.92 -12.60 -4.08
C PHE A 28 -1.14 -13.68 -3.02
N ALA A 29 -1.27 -14.94 -3.43
CA ALA A 29 -1.34 -16.07 -2.50
C ALA A 29 -0.05 -16.17 -1.66
N ASP A 30 1.12 -16.07 -2.30
CA ASP A 30 2.42 -16.05 -1.61
C ASP A 30 2.52 -14.86 -0.64
N PHE A 31 2.03 -13.68 -1.04
CA PHE A 31 1.99 -12.49 -0.19
C PHE A 31 1.19 -12.72 1.11
N LEU A 32 0.01 -13.35 1.00
CA LEU A 32 -0.80 -13.73 2.16
C LEU A 32 -0.12 -14.80 3.00
N ASP A 33 0.42 -15.85 2.37
CA ASP A 33 1.08 -16.95 3.08
C ASP A 33 2.32 -16.45 3.84
N LEU A 34 3.09 -15.51 3.26
CA LEU A 34 4.21 -14.85 3.93
C LEU A 34 3.75 -14.06 5.16
N SER A 35 2.69 -13.26 5.06
CA SER A 35 2.18 -12.52 6.22
C SER A 35 1.70 -13.41 7.36
N ARG A 36 1.23 -14.62 7.04
CA ARG A 36 0.86 -15.65 8.02
C ARG A 36 2.07 -16.38 8.59
N GLN A 37 3.13 -16.61 7.82
CA GLN A 37 4.35 -17.25 8.32
C GLN A 37 5.19 -16.28 9.15
N LEU A 38 5.16 -15.00 8.82
CA LEU A 38 5.89 -13.91 9.47
C LEU A 38 4.96 -13.09 10.37
N GLU A 39 4.27 -13.73 11.31
CA GLU A 39 3.25 -13.08 12.16
C GLU A 39 3.80 -11.90 12.98
N ALA A 40 5.10 -11.96 13.31
CA ALA A 40 5.84 -10.89 13.99
C ALA A 40 6.19 -9.71 13.08
N CYS A 41 5.86 -9.79 11.78
CA CYS A 41 6.13 -8.77 10.78
C CYS A 41 4.85 -8.22 10.13
N THR A 42 4.98 -7.03 9.56
CA THR A 42 4.11 -6.52 8.51
C THR A 42 4.82 -6.71 7.18
N VAL A 43 4.21 -7.50 6.29
CA VAL A 43 4.71 -7.75 4.94
C VAL A 43 4.15 -6.67 4.03
N PHE A 44 4.95 -6.12 3.13
CA PHE A 44 4.51 -5.09 2.22
C PHE A 44 5.08 -5.23 0.81
N TYR A 45 4.38 -4.60 -0.12
CA TYR A 45 4.64 -4.62 -1.55
C TYR A 45 4.51 -3.21 -2.13
N ASN A 46 5.44 -2.88 -3.02
CA ASN A 46 5.38 -1.69 -3.85
C ASN A 46 5.05 -2.12 -5.27
N GLY A 47 3.98 -1.59 -5.87
CA GLY A 47 3.75 -1.79 -7.30
C GLY A 47 4.92 -1.25 -8.14
N PRO A 48 5.07 -1.69 -9.40
CA PRO A 48 6.24 -1.41 -10.24
C PRO A 48 6.46 0.10 -10.40
N LYS A 49 5.37 0.87 -10.47
CA LYS A 49 5.39 2.34 -10.50
C LYS A 49 4.81 2.96 -9.22
N SER A 50 5.11 2.39 -8.06
CA SER A 50 4.69 2.88 -6.73
C SER A 50 5.79 2.77 -5.67
N GLY A 51 7.04 3.04 -6.05
CA GLY A 51 8.20 3.03 -5.15
C GLY A 51 8.98 1.72 -5.15
N ALA A 52 8.74 0.81 -6.10
CA ALA A 52 9.60 -0.35 -6.30
C ALA A 52 10.99 0.08 -6.78
N SER A 53 12.05 -0.45 -6.15
CA SER A 53 13.44 -0.15 -6.52
C SER A 53 13.96 -1.02 -7.67
N ALA A 54 13.36 -2.20 -7.87
CA ALA A 54 13.68 -3.15 -8.95
C ALA A 54 12.36 -3.62 -9.58
N PRO A 55 11.80 -2.87 -10.55
CA PRO A 55 10.49 -3.18 -11.14
C PRO A 55 10.53 -4.42 -12.05
N ASP A 56 11.72 -4.83 -12.48
CA ASP A 56 12.00 -6.02 -13.29
C ASP A 56 12.14 -7.30 -12.45
N HIS A 57 12.15 -7.21 -11.11
CA HIS A 57 12.31 -8.37 -10.26
C HIS A 57 11.37 -8.36 -9.04
N LEU A 58 10.47 -9.34 -9.01
CA LEU A 58 9.50 -9.52 -7.94
C LEU A 58 10.19 -9.60 -6.58
N HIS A 59 9.78 -8.72 -5.68
CA HIS A 59 10.13 -8.79 -4.28
C HIS A 59 9.04 -8.23 -3.37
N PHE A 60 8.92 -8.87 -2.21
CA PHE A 60 8.21 -8.33 -1.05
C PHE A 60 9.22 -7.83 -0.03
N GLN A 61 8.74 -7.08 0.94
CA GLN A 61 9.53 -6.68 2.09
C GLN A 61 8.77 -7.01 3.37
N ALA A 62 9.48 -7.20 4.47
CA ALA A 62 8.88 -7.45 5.77
C ALA A 62 9.64 -6.68 6.84
N VAL A 63 8.89 -6.08 7.76
CA VAL A 63 9.44 -5.33 8.90
C VAL A 63 8.73 -5.73 10.18
N THR A 64 9.37 -5.60 11.33
CA THR A 64 8.72 -5.89 12.63
C THR A 64 7.35 -5.18 12.71
N ARG A 65 6.36 -5.87 13.26
CA ARG A 65 5.03 -5.30 13.55
C ARG A 65 5.16 -3.98 14.32
N ARG A 66 4.20 -3.09 14.11
CA ARG A 66 4.00 -1.80 14.78
C ARG A 66 5.13 -0.78 14.58
N ARG A 67 6.00 -0.99 13.59
CA ARG A 67 7.03 -0.01 13.20
C ARG A 67 6.47 1.13 12.35
N MET A 68 5.41 0.88 11.58
CA MET A 68 4.78 1.87 10.71
C MET A 68 3.52 2.48 11.37
N PRO A 69 3.36 3.82 11.37
CA PRO A 69 2.15 4.50 11.85
C PRO A 69 0.83 3.91 11.34
N VAL A 70 0.75 3.59 10.04
CA VAL A 70 -0.45 3.02 9.41
C VAL A 70 -0.96 1.74 10.09
N GLU A 71 -0.04 0.95 10.67
CA GLU A 71 -0.40 -0.24 11.43
C GLU A 71 -0.80 0.10 12.87
N ARG A 72 -0.02 0.95 13.55
CA ARG A 72 -0.26 1.29 14.96
C ARG A 72 -1.60 1.97 15.18
N GLU A 73 -1.98 2.83 14.24
CA GLU A 73 -3.17 3.66 14.30
C GLU A 73 -4.40 2.96 13.69
N LEU A 74 -4.23 1.77 13.09
CA LEU A 74 -5.27 1.10 12.33
C LEU A 74 -6.58 0.92 13.09
N ASN A 75 -6.52 0.55 14.37
CA ASN A 75 -7.72 0.35 15.18
C ASN A 75 -8.48 1.66 15.42
N GLU A 76 -7.77 2.75 15.67
CA GLU A 76 -8.38 4.08 15.81
C GLU A 76 -8.98 4.52 14.47
N GLN A 77 -8.22 4.38 13.38
CA GLN A 77 -8.67 4.76 12.04
C GLN A 77 -9.90 3.95 11.61
N LEU A 78 -9.96 2.66 11.93
CA LEU A 78 -11.12 1.82 11.62
C LEU A 78 -12.41 2.27 12.32
N SER A 79 -12.33 2.92 13.48
CA SER A 79 -13.51 3.50 14.15
C SER A 79 -14.13 4.66 13.37
N ARG A 80 -13.32 5.35 12.54
CA ARG A 80 -13.73 6.45 11.65
C ARG A 80 -13.91 6.00 10.19
N SER A 81 -13.74 4.70 9.93
CA SER A 81 -13.83 4.14 8.59
C SER A 81 -15.27 4.04 8.09
N ARG A 82 -15.40 3.94 6.77
CA ARG A 82 -16.66 3.61 6.12
C ARG A 82 -16.62 2.17 5.62
N LEU A 83 -17.60 1.36 6.02
CA LEU A 83 -17.81 0.02 5.45
C LEU A 83 -18.30 0.15 4.00
N VAL A 84 -17.61 -0.53 3.08
CA VAL A 84 -17.93 -0.57 1.65
C VAL A 84 -18.65 -1.87 1.28
N LEU A 85 -18.11 -3.00 1.73
CA LEU A 85 -18.63 -4.33 1.43
C LEU A 85 -18.46 -5.24 2.64
N GLU A 86 -19.47 -6.05 2.92
CA GLU A 86 -19.44 -7.09 3.95
C GLU A 86 -19.88 -8.42 3.33
N THR A 87 -19.15 -9.47 3.69
CA THR A 87 -19.37 -10.85 3.26
C THR A 87 -19.37 -11.74 4.51
N SER A 88 -19.76 -13.00 4.37
CA SER A 88 -19.77 -13.96 5.50
C SER A 88 -18.40 -14.15 6.18
N GLY A 89 -17.30 -13.96 5.45
CA GLY A 89 -15.94 -14.20 5.94
C GLY A 89 -15.06 -12.96 6.09
N GLY A 90 -15.56 -11.77 5.75
CA GLY A 90 -14.71 -10.58 5.69
C GLY A 90 -15.42 -9.29 5.33
N ARG A 91 -14.71 -8.19 5.56
CA ARG A 91 -15.18 -6.81 5.42
C ARG A 91 -14.15 -5.96 4.70
N LEU A 92 -14.65 -5.04 3.91
CA LEU A 92 -13.87 -4.04 3.18
C LEU A 92 -14.30 -2.65 3.65
N TYR A 93 -13.33 -1.84 4.05
CA TYR A 93 -13.50 -0.48 4.53
C TYR A 93 -12.71 0.50 3.68
N THR A 94 -13.11 1.77 3.73
CA THR A 94 -12.30 2.91 3.27
C THR A 94 -11.94 3.81 4.45
N LEU A 95 -10.70 4.30 4.43
CA LEU A 95 -10.21 5.38 5.28
C LEU A 95 -9.93 6.57 4.37
N THR A 96 -10.67 7.67 4.57
CA THR A 96 -10.53 8.91 3.77
C THR A 96 -10.20 10.15 4.59
N ASP A 97 -10.42 10.11 5.91
CA ASP A 97 -10.03 11.18 6.83
C ASP A 97 -8.63 10.90 7.42
N TYR A 98 -7.66 10.71 6.53
CA TYR A 98 -6.27 10.44 6.86
C TYR A 98 -5.34 11.21 5.89
N LEU A 99 -4.03 11.19 6.12
CA LEU A 99 -3.08 11.92 5.27
C LEU A 99 -3.09 11.45 3.81
N HIS A 100 -3.51 10.21 3.58
CA HIS A 100 -3.83 9.65 2.26
C HIS A 100 -4.94 8.61 2.40
N ASN A 101 -5.63 8.35 1.30
CA ASN A 101 -6.76 7.43 1.29
C ASN A 101 -6.31 5.97 1.15
N CYS A 102 -6.97 5.06 1.85
CA CYS A 102 -6.70 3.63 1.70
C CYS A 102 -7.94 2.74 1.86
N PHE A 103 -7.86 1.55 1.28
CA PHE A 103 -8.78 0.45 1.55
C PHE A 103 -8.21 -0.45 2.64
N VAL A 104 -9.08 -0.92 3.54
CA VAL A 104 -8.71 -1.92 4.55
C VAL A 104 -9.59 -3.14 4.39
N ILE A 105 -8.97 -4.31 4.24
CA ILE A 105 -9.66 -5.61 4.19
C ILE A 105 -9.38 -6.34 5.48
N LYS A 106 -10.43 -6.82 6.15
CA LYS A 106 -10.34 -7.80 7.24
C LYS A 106 -11.00 -9.09 6.79
N ALA A 107 -10.29 -10.21 6.84
CA ALA A 107 -10.78 -11.49 6.36
C ALA A 107 -10.29 -12.65 7.22
N ARG A 108 -11.19 -13.60 7.52
CA ARG A 108 -10.85 -14.77 8.36
C ARG A 108 -10.12 -15.87 7.60
N THR A 109 -10.28 -15.91 6.27
CA THR A 109 -9.68 -16.92 5.41
C THR A 109 -8.91 -16.27 4.27
N ARG A 110 -7.95 -17.01 3.72
CA ARG A 110 -7.16 -16.60 2.56
C ARG A 110 -8.04 -16.38 1.33
N GLU A 111 -9.06 -17.21 1.18
CA GLU A 111 -10.00 -17.19 0.07
C GLU A 111 -10.84 -15.91 0.12
N THR A 112 -11.35 -15.53 1.30
CA THR A 112 -12.07 -14.26 1.46
C THR A 112 -11.16 -13.04 1.29
N ALA A 113 -9.93 -13.09 1.81
CA ALA A 113 -8.96 -12.02 1.60
C ALA A 113 -8.66 -11.81 0.10
N THR A 114 -8.49 -12.91 -0.64
CA THR A 114 -8.25 -12.90 -2.09
C THR A 114 -9.44 -12.37 -2.87
N ALA A 115 -10.66 -12.81 -2.53
CA ALA A 115 -11.86 -12.32 -3.18
C ALA A 115 -12.03 -10.80 -2.99
N LEU A 116 -11.94 -10.31 -1.75
CA LEU A 116 -12.07 -8.89 -1.43
C LEU A 116 -10.94 -8.06 -2.07
N PHE A 117 -9.70 -8.56 -2.07
CA PHE A 117 -8.60 -7.89 -2.75
C PHE A 117 -8.86 -7.76 -4.26
N ARG A 118 -9.28 -8.85 -4.92
CA ARG A 118 -9.62 -8.82 -6.36
C ARG A 118 -10.76 -7.84 -6.66
N THR A 119 -11.75 -7.74 -5.78
CA THR A 119 -12.82 -6.74 -5.91
C THR A 119 -12.27 -5.32 -5.89
N VAL A 120 -11.34 -5.00 -4.98
CA VAL A 120 -10.69 -3.68 -4.95
C VAL A 120 -9.81 -3.49 -6.19
N TYR A 121 -8.94 -4.46 -6.51
CA TYR A 121 -8.03 -4.44 -7.65
C TYR A 121 -8.76 -4.10 -8.96
N ASN A 122 -9.86 -4.80 -9.24
CA ASN A 122 -10.64 -4.62 -10.47
C ASN A 122 -11.39 -3.29 -10.53
N ALA A 123 -11.53 -2.58 -9.41
CA ALA A 123 -12.15 -1.26 -9.36
C ALA A 123 -11.17 -0.10 -9.60
N LEU A 124 -9.87 -0.35 -9.48
CA LEU A 124 -8.82 0.65 -9.69
C LEU A 124 -8.50 0.77 -11.19
N ASP A 125 -8.09 1.97 -11.60
CA ASP A 125 -7.68 2.23 -12.97
C ASP A 125 -6.28 1.65 -13.25
N ILE A 126 -6.11 1.03 -14.42
CA ILE A 126 -4.82 0.63 -14.99
C ILE A 126 -4.55 1.56 -16.17
N GLU A 127 -3.44 2.29 -16.15
CA GLU A 127 -3.07 3.17 -17.26
C GLU A 127 -2.53 2.35 -18.45
N PRO A 128 -2.63 2.82 -19.70
CA PRO A 128 -2.30 2.03 -20.90
C PRO A 128 -0.91 1.38 -20.91
N ASP A 129 0.07 2.01 -20.25
CA ASP A 129 1.47 1.55 -20.18
C ASP A 129 1.83 0.90 -18.82
N GLU A 130 0.83 0.39 -18.11
CA GLU A 130 0.98 -0.32 -16.83
C GLU A 130 0.40 -1.73 -16.92
N THR A 131 0.98 -2.66 -16.16
CA THR A 131 0.48 -4.03 -16.06
C THR A 131 -0.44 -4.25 -14.86
N GLU A 132 -0.41 -3.35 -13.89
CA GLU A 132 -1.26 -3.37 -12.70
C GLU A 132 -1.66 -1.95 -12.24
N PRO A 133 -2.73 -1.80 -11.43
CA PRO A 133 -3.02 -0.54 -10.77
C PRO A 133 -1.85 -0.13 -9.88
N LYS A 134 -1.49 1.15 -9.93
CA LYS A 134 -0.46 1.69 -9.04
C LYS A 134 -0.95 1.60 -7.60
N MET A 135 -0.23 0.89 -6.74
CA MET A 135 -0.61 0.70 -5.34
C MET A 135 0.58 0.37 -4.43
N ASN A 136 0.40 0.62 -3.14
CA ASN A 136 1.17 -0.03 -2.08
C ASN A 136 0.26 -0.95 -1.28
N LEU A 137 0.79 -2.09 -0.88
CA LEU A 137 0.06 -3.11 -0.13
C LEU A 137 0.80 -3.45 1.15
N PHE A 138 0.03 -3.64 2.21
CA PHE A 138 0.50 -4.13 3.50
C PHE A 138 -0.37 -5.31 3.91
N ALA A 139 0.24 -6.37 4.41
CA ALA A 139 -0.42 -7.53 4.97
C ALA A 139 0.13 -7.84 6.35
N LEU A 140 -0.78 -8.07 7.27
CA LEU A 140 -0.51 -8.55 8.62
C LEU A 140 -1.52 -9.63 8.97
N CYS A 141 -1.04 -10.70 9.59
CA CYS A 141 -1.89 -11.79 10.04
C CYS A 141 -1.90 -11.81 11.58
N ASP A 142 -3.08 -11.99 12.14
CA ASP A 142 -3.27 -12.40 13.51
C ASP A 142 -3.90 -13.81 13.51
N ARG A 143 -3.43 -14.71 14.39
CA ARG A 143 -3.93 -16.10 14.40
C ARG A 143 -5.40 -16.21 14.77
N GLN A 144 -5.90 -15.28 15.59
CA GLN A 144 -7.28 -15.29 16.08
C GLN A 144 -8.19 -14.46 15.17
N GLU A 145 -7.72 -13.29 14.72
CA GLU A 145 -8.52 -12.34 13.93
C GLU A 145 -8.42 -12.55 12.40
N GLY A 146 -7.41 -13.30 11.95
CA GLY A 146 -7.16 -13.58 10.54
C GLY A 146 -6.29 -12.53 9.84
N GLN A 147 -6.53 -12.36 8.55
CA GLN A 147 -5.76 -11.48 7.66
C GLN A 147 -6.30 -10.05 7.68
N THR A 148 -5.38 -9.10 7.76
CA THR A 148 -5.66 -7.68 7.56
C THR A 148 -4.78 -7.14 6.44
N LEU A 149 -5.40 -6.52 5.44
CA LEU A 149 -4.72 -5.88 4.33
C LEU A 149 -5.01 -4.40 4.33
N ILE A 150 -3.99 -3.61 4.01
CA ILE A 150 -4.11 -2.18 3.77
C ILE A 150 -3.62 -1.92 2.36
N LEU A 151 -4.45 -1.32 1.52
CA LEU A 151 -4.14 -0.99 0.14
C LEU A 151 -4.23 0.52 -0.02
N VAL A 152 -3.10 1.14 -0.39
CA VAL A 152 -3.03 2.57 -0.71
C VAL A 152 -3.01 2.71 -2.23
N PRO A 153 -4.13 3.09 -2.87
CA PRO A 153 -4.18 3.29 -4.32
C PRO A 153 -3.44 4.58 -4.71
N ARG A 154 -2.67 4.51 -5.79
CA ARG A 154 -1.73 5.55 -6.21
C ARG A 154 -2.12 6.12 -7.57
N ARG A 155 -1.91 7.43 -7.75
CA ARG A 155 -2.12 8.14 -9.02
C ARG A 155 -0.83 8.24 -9.84
N ARG A 156 0.30 8.49 -9.17
CA ARG A 156 1.59 8.78 -9.82
C ARG A 156 2.72 8.04 -9.12
N HIS A 157 3.75 7.70 -9.90
CA HIS A 157 4.96 7.08 -9.38
C HIS A 157 5.73 8.03 -8.46
N ARG A 158 5.89 9.29 -8.89
CA ARG A 158 6.66 10.33 -8.20
C ARG A 158 5.92 11.66 -8.26
N PRO A 159 6.10 12.53 -7.25
CA PRO A 159 5.62 13.91 -7.32
C PRO A 159 6.46 14.73 -8.32
N TRP A 160 5.92 15.84 -8.81
CA TRP A 160 6.57 16.65 -9.85
C TRP A 160 7.90 17.24 -9.37
N GLN A 161 8.05 17.50 -8.07
CA GLN A 161 9.26 18.03 -7.45
C GLN A 161 10.50 17.13 -7.68
N CYS A 162 10.29 15.83 -7.92
CA CYS A 162 11.38 14.91 -8.25
C CYS A 162 12.02 15.24 -9.60
N ALA A 163 11.25 15.78 -10.55
CA ALA A 163 11.70 16.17 -11.87
C ALA A 163 12.03 17.67 -11.97
N ALA A 164 11.65 18.48 -10.98
CA ALA A 164 11.97 19.90 -10.92
C ALA A 164 13.48 20.16 -10.83
N GLU A 165 13.86 21.43 -10.97
CA GLU A 165 15.22 21.94 -10.84
C GLU A 165 15.29 23.09 -9.82
N GLY A 166 16.50 23.41 -9.35
CA GLY A 166 16.71 24.53 -8.44
C GLY A 166 15.96 24.39 -7.11
N ALA A 167 15.32 25.48 -6.67
CA ALA A 167 14.65 25.56 -5.38
C ALA A 167 13.46 24.60 -5.26
N ASP A 168 12.80 24.24 -6.36
CA ASP A 168 11.64 23.33 -6.33
C ASP A 168 12.03 21.85 -6.32
N LYS A 169 13.34 21.54 -6.46
CA LYS A 169 13.82 20.17 -6.38
C LYS A 169 13.54 19.58 -5.00
N PHE A 170 12.86 18.43 -5.00
CA PHE A 170 12.70 17.58 -3.83
C PHE A 170 12.80 16.11 -4.27
N LEU A 171 13.84 15.39 -3.82
CA LEU A 171 14.05 13.99 -4.21
C LEU A 171 13.25 13.05 -3.31
N SER A 172 12.00 12.83 -3.70
CA SER A 172 11.14 11.82 -3.10
C SER A 172 10.55 10.88 -4.14
N SER A 173 10.57 9.59 -3.84
CA SER A 173 9.85 8.56 -4.61
C SER A 173 9.05 7.70 -3.64
N PRO A 174 7.89 8.20 -3.14
CA PRO A 174 7.20 7.57 -2.03
C PRO A 174 6.81 6.11 -2.32
N GLY A 175 7.28 5.20 -1.48
CA GLY A 175 6.95 3.77 -1.46
C GLY A 175 6.14 3.40 -0.23
N ALA A 176 6.10 2.10 0.09
CA ALA A 176 5.31 1.56 1.18
C ALA A 176 5.77 2.04 2.56
N ALA A 177 7.06 2.31 2.78
CA ALA A 177 7.50 2.93 4.04
C ALA A 177 6.87 4.33 4.23
N ASP A 178 6.89 5.14 3.17
CA ASP A 178 6.29 6.48 3.16
C ASP A 178 4.77 6.42 3.31
N MET A 179 4.11 5.54 2.56
CA MET A 179 2.66 5.31 2.72
C MET A 179 2.33 4.73 4.10
N GLY A 180 3.26 4.00 4.70
CA GLY A 180 3.18 3.48 6.05
C GLY A 180 3.27 4.55 7.14
N GLY A 181 3.61 5.79 6.78
CA GLY A 181 3.76 6.93 7.68
C GLY A 181 5.21 7.23 8.10
N LEU A 182 6.19 6.53 7.52
CA LEU A 182 7.60 6.83 7.70
C LEU A 182 8.15 7.45 6.41
N PHE A 183 8.02 8.77 6.28
CA PHE A 183 8.47 9.50 5.10
C PHE A 183 10.01 9.60 5.06
N ILE A 184 10.63 9.06 4.02
CA ILE A 184 12.09 8.95 3.89
C ILE A 184 12.62 9.95 2.86
N THR A 185 13.57 10.78 3.28
CA THR A 185 14.31 11.71 2.41
C THR A 185 15.73 11.22 2.17
N VAL A 186 16.21 11.30 0.94
CA VAL A 186 17.58 10.86 0.58
C VAL A 186 18.64 11.97 0.70
N ARG A 187 18.22 13.23 0.77
CA ARG A 187 19.11 14.40 0.92
C ARG A 187 18.81 15.11 2.22
N LYS A 188 19.86 15.56 2.90
CA LYS A 188 19.76 16.36 4.13
C LYS A 188 18.95 17.64 3.91
N GLU A 189 19.16 18.33 2.80
CA GLU A 189 18.44 19.57 2.51
C GLU A 189 16.93 19.34 2.31
N ASP A 190 16.53 18.21 1.70
CA ASP A 190 15.13 17.84 1.53
C ASP A 190 14.50 17.50 2.90
N PHE A 191 15.27 16.84 3.79
CA PHE A 191 14.85 16.59 5.17
C PHE A 191 14.61 17.89 5.94
N GLU A 192 15.57 18.81 5.92
CA GLU A 192 15.51 20.08 6.65
C GLU A 192 14.41 21.01 6.13
N ARG A 193 14.06 20.90 4.85
CA ARG A 193 13.00 21.68 4.22
C ARG A 193 11.61 21.06 4.37
N LEU A 194 11.50 19.81 4.79
CA LEU A 194 10.21 19.11 4.84
C LEU A 194 9.25 19.80 5.81
N THR A 195 8.06 20.16 5.30
CA THR A 195 6.96 20.71 6.09
C THR A 195 5.70 19.88 5.91
N PRO A 196 4.70 19.99 6.81
CA PRO A 196 3.40 19.35 6.60
C PRO A 196 2.73 19.72 5.28
N ASP A 197 2.92 20.95 4.81
CA ASP A 197 2.31 21.42 3.54
C ASP A 197 2.97 20.76 2.33
N ILE A 198 4.31 20.64 2.33
CA ILE A 198 5.05 19.90 1.29
C ILE A 198 4.62 18.44 1.29
N LEU A 199 4.47 17.82 2.47
CA LEU A 199 4.07 16.44 2.59
C LEU A 199 2.64 16.20 2.07
N ARG A 200 1.69 17.09 2.39
CA ARG A 200 0.32 17.04 1.86
C ARG A 200 0.29 17.23 0.35
N ASP A 201 1.10 18.14 -0.19
CA ASP A 201 1.22 18.31 -1.64
C ASP A 201 1.77 17.04 -2.31
N ILE A 202 2.86 16.47 -1.79
CA ILE A 202 3.43 15.22 -2.31
C ILE A 202 2.39 14.09 -2.31
N TYR A 203 1.71 13.85 -1.19
CA TYR A 203 0.68 12.81 -1.11
C TYR A 203 -0.53 13.11 -2.01
N GLY A 204 -0.98 14.36 -2.09
CA GLY A 204 -2.08 14.77 -2.97
C GLY A 204 -1.80 14.52 -4.45
N GLN A 205 -0.53 14.55 -4.85
CA GLN A 205 -0.13 14.22 -6.22
C GLN A 205 -0.03 12.72 -6.49
N VAL A 206 0.43 11.93 -5.50
CA VAL A 206 0.77 10.51 -5.73
C VAL A 206 -0.29 9.52 -5.24
N CYS A 207 -1.20 9.91 -4.37
CA CYS A 207 -2.27 9.07 -3.83
C CYS A 207 -3.62 9.44 -4.45
N TYR A 208 -4.60 8.54 -4.35
CA TYR A 208 -5.97 8.85 -4.74
C TYR A 208 -6.55 9.99 -3.90
N SER A 209 -7.21 10.93 -4.56
CA SER A 209 -8.08 11.92 -3.92
C SER A 209 -9.40 11.28 -3.46
N ASP A 210 -10.19 12.01 -2.69
CA ASP A 210 -11.53 11.55 -2.27
C ASP A 210 -12.45 11.26 -3.45
N ALA A 211 -12.34 12.06 -4.52
CA ALA A 211 -13.09 11.84 -5.75
C ALA A 211 -12.67 10.53 -6.44
N ASP A 212 -11.37 10.21 -6.47
CA ASP A 212 -10.88 8.96 -7.05
C ASP A 212 -11.32 7.75 -6.23
N MET A 213 -11.23 7.84 -4.90
CA MET A 213 -11.75 6.83 -3.99
C MET A 213 -13.25 6.62 -4.15
N GLY A 214 -14.02 7.70 -4.28
CA GLY A 214 -15.46 7.64 -4.52
C GLY A 214 -15.79 6.85 -5.79
N ARG A 215 -15.08 7.12 -6.91
CA ARG A 215 -15.28 6.37 -8.15
C ARG A 215 -14.95 4.89 -8.00
N ALA A 216 -13.85 4.55 -7.33
CA ALA A 216 -13.49 3.16 -7.06
C ALA A 216 -14.55 2.46 -6.19
N VAL A 217 -15.05 3.12 -5.15
CA VAL A 217 -16.13 2.58 -4.30
C VAL A 217 -17.42 2.33 -5.08
N GLU A 218 -17.81 3.24 -5.98
CA GLU A 218 -19.01 3.04 -6.81
C GLU A 218 -18.84 1.86 -7.78
N ARG A 219 -17.66 1.68 -8.38
CA ARG A 219 -17.36 0.48 -9.18
C ARG A 219 -17.45 -0.80 -8.35
N ILE A 220 -16.92 -0.79 -7.12
CA ILE A 220 -17.01 -1.94 -6.19
C ILE A 220 -18.47 -2.29 -5.92
N LYS A 221 -19.32 -1.31 -5.61
CA LYS A 221 -20.75 -1.54 -5.37
C LYS A 221 -21.47 -2.04 -6.61
N TYR A 222 -21.15 -1.50 -7.79
CA TYR A 222 -21.73 -1.94 -9.06
C TYR A 222 -21.41 -3.41 -9.35
N MET A 223 -20.18 -3.85 -9.07
CA MET A 223 -19.77 -5.26 -9.21
C MET A 223 -20.39 -6.19 -8.14
N ASN A 224 -20.93 -5.64 -7.05
CA ASN A 224 -21.46 -6.39 -5.91
C ASN A 224 -22.83 -5.83 -5.48
N PRO A 225 -23.87 -5.96 -6.33
CA PRO A 225 -25.20 -5.45 -6.01
C PRO A 225 -25.73 -6.14 -4.75
N LYS A 226 -26.31 -5.36 -3.83
CA LYS A 226 -27.02 -5.93 -2.69
C LYS A 226 -28.28 -6.61 -3.21
N HIS A 227 -28.40 -7.92 -2.98
CA HIS A 227 -29.64 -8.65 -3.17
C HIS A 227 -30.67 -8.28 -2.10
#